data_AF-A0A7S2S4P0-F1
#
_entry.id   AF-A0A7S2S4P0-F1
#
_cell.length_a   1.000
_cell.length_b   1.000
_cell.length_c   1.000
_cell.angle_alpha   90.00
_cell.angle_beta   90.00
_cell.angle_gamma   90.00
#
_symmetry.space_group_name_H-M   'P 1'
#
loop_
_entity.id
_entity.type
_entity.pdbx_description
1 polymer ?
#
loop_
_entity_poly.entity_id
_entity_poly.type
_entity_poly.pdbx_seq_one_letter_code
_entity_poly.pdbx_strand_id
1 'polypeptide(L)'
;RDQVSHLFKALLQMARFGLLLALAVSFFGAPSTLGFQRGVAPRLRRTWVPLRASSEDAAYSRAEAASKELGAKSDEARLAWEEVADLDDKVDSAASARPGLDEQCDVELDAEKCIEFDKQMALLRELQSQAKAIDSSIESQLENLERLKLETPAVEVGEINESAYEAAKLEAEAAVKQFGKDSPEARAAWDIVNEIESADDNKVVTTSLEDECLVSTSEKCVEYKMALDTLENAIVTSEKNEFNKSI
;
A
#
# COMPACT_ATOMS: atom_id res chain seq x y z
N ARG A 1 15.19 -0.92 37.19
CA ARG A 1 15.06 -2.40 37.08
C ARG A 1 13.60 -2.85 37.09
N ASP A 2 12.69 -2.14 37.77
CA ASP A 2 11.28 -2.55 37.86
C ASP A 2 10.42 -2.23 36.63
N GLN A 3 10.76 -1.23 35.81
CA GLN A 3 9.97 -0.91 34.61
C GLN A 3 10.08 -1.95 33.48
N VAL A 4 11.22 -2.63 33.33
CA VAL A 4 11.44 -3.63 32.26
C VAL A 4 10.59 -4.89 32.49
N SER A 5 10.25 -5.18 33.76
CA SER A 5 9.40 -6.32 34.15
C SER A 5 7.95 -6.18 33.68
N HIS A 6 7.43 -4.95 33.63
CA HIS A 6 6.04 -4.70 33.24
C HIS A 6 5.82 -4.80 31.72
N LEU A 7 6.80 -4.38 30.92
CA LEU A 7 6.72 -4.48 29.45
C LEU A 7 6.78 -5.94 28.96
N PHE A 8 7.59 -6.78 29.60
CA PHE A 8 7.67 -8.21 29.25
C PHE A 8 6.37 -8.98 29.58
N LYS A 9 5.68 -8.63 30.66
CA LYS A 9 4.37 -9.24 30.99
C LYS A 9 3.26 -8.83 30.03
N ALA A 10 3.27 -7.59 29.52
CA ALA A 10 2.29 -7.12 28.56
C ALA A 10 2.43 -7.80 27.18
N LEU A 11 3.67 -7.97 26.70
CA LEU A 11 3.95 -8.65 25.43
C LEU A 11 3.58 -10.14 25.45
N LEU A 12 3.75 -10.83 26.59
CA LEU A 12 3.37 -12.24 26.72
C LEU A 12 1.85 -12.47 26.75
N GLN A 13 1.05 -11.46 27.14
CA GLN A 13 -0.41 -11.56 27.12
C GLN A 13 -1.01 -11.33 25.72
N MET A 14 -0.41 -10.45 24.92
CA MET A 14 -0.86 -10.20 23.53
C MET A 14 -0.62 -11.42 22.62
N ALA A 15 0.47 -12.17 22.82
CA ALA A 15 0.76 -13.37 22.05
C ALA A 15 -0.23 -14.53 22.29
N ARG A 16 -0.97 -14.53 23.40
CA ARG A 16 -1.96 -15.57 23.71
C ARG A 16 -3.33 -15.36 23.05
N PHE A 17 -3.63 -14.14 22.60
CA PHE A 17 -4.89 -13.86 21.90
C PHE A 17 -4.83 -14.11 20.38
N GLY A 18 -3.64 -14.19 19.78
CA GLY A 18 -3.46 -14.39 18.34
C GLY A 18 -3.64 -15.83 17.84
N LEU A 19 -3.72 -16.84 18.72
CA LEU A 19 -3.67 -18.26 18.33
C LEU A 19 -5.03 -18.98 18.32
N LEU A 20 -6.15 -18.25 18.38
CA LEU A 20 -7.51 -18.83 18.44
C LEU A 20 -8.41 -18.51 17.24
N LEU A 21 -7.87 -17.98 16.13
CA LEU A 21 -8.66 -17.53 14.97
C LEU A 21 -8.29 -18.24 13.66
N ALA A 22 -7.96 -19.53 13.74
CA ALA A 22 -7.70 -20.36 12.57
C ALA A 22 -8.39 -21.72 12.72
N LEU A 23 -9.72 -21.76 12.62
CA LEU A 23 -10.51 -22.98 12.37
C LEU A 23 -11.97 -22.58 12.04
N ALA A 24 -12.42 -22.95 10.83
CA ALA A 24 -13.73 -22.72 10.18
C ALA A 24 -13.58 -21.72 9.02
N VAL A 25 -13.81 -22.03 7.74
CA VAL A 25 -14.89 -22.84 7.16
C VAL A 25 -14.41 -23.44 5.84
N SER A 26 -14.45 -24.76 5.74
CA SER A 26 -14.54 -25.48 4.47
C SER A 26 -15.79 -26.34 4.55
N PHE A 27 -16.78 -26.11 3.66
CA PHE A 27 -17.78 -27.08 3.15
C PHE A 27 -18.97 -26.33 2.54
N PHE A 28 -19.06 -26.27 1.21
CA PHE A 28 -20.28 -26.29 0.40
C PHE A 28 -19.79 -26.62 -1.02
N GLY A 29 -20.02 -27.78 -1.61
CA GLY A 29 -21.27 -28.53 -1.65
C GLY A 29 -21.79 -28.44 -3.08
N ALA A 30 -21.24 -29.25 -3.98
CA ALA A 30 -21.75 -29.42 -5.33
C ALA A 30 -22.98 -30.34 -5.30
N PRO A 31 -24.07 -29.99 -6.01
CA PRO A 31 -25.05 -30.99 -6.44
C PRO A 31 -24.97 -31.20 -7.95
N SER A 32 -24.77 -32.46 -8.33
CA SER A 32 -24.99 -32.95 -9.69
C SER A 32 -26.45 -33.38 -9.88
N THR A 33 -26.92 -33.19 -11.12
CA THR A 33 -28.02 -33.88 -11.81
C THR A 33 -29.46 -33.68 -11.33
N LEU A 34 -30.35 -33.28 -12.26
CA LEU A 34 -31.37 -34.18 -12.80
C LEU A 34 -32.03 -33.54 -14.04
N GLY A 35 -32.17 -34.35 -15.09
CA GLY A 35 -32.75 -33.95 -16.36
C GLY A 35 -34.26 -33.74 -16.29
N PHE A 36 -34.73 -32.78 -17.07
CA PHE A 36 -36.13 -32.64 -17.44
C PHE A 36 -36.23 -32.33 -18.93
N GLN A 37 -36.40 -33.38 -19.74
CA GLN A 37 -36.90 -33.27 -21.10
C GLN A 37 -38.42 -33.13 -21.03
N ARG A 38 -38.97 -32.07 -21.62
CA ARG A 38 -40.34 -32.05 -22.15
C ARG A 38 -40.58 -30.84 -23.04
N GLY A 39 -41.15 -31.12 -24.22
CA GLY A 39 -42.13 -30.23 -24.85
C GLY A 39 -41.59 -29.29 -25.92
N VAL A 40 -41.64 -29.74 -27.16
CA VAL A 40 -41.54 -28.93 -28.38
C VAL A 40 -42.70 -27.94 -28.43
N ALA A 41 -42.40 -26.65 -28.56
CA ALA A 41 -43.27 -25.64 -29.17
C ALA A 41 -42.40 -24.58 -29.87
N PRO A 42 -42.61 -24.27 -31.16
CA PRO A 42 -41.82 -23.27 -31.88
C PRO A 42 -42.32 -21.88 -31.49
N ARG A 43 -41.73 -21.29 -30.45
CA ARG A 43 -41.85 -19.85 -30.18
C ARG A 43 -40.83 -19.11 -31.04
N LEU A 44 -41.33 -18.15 -31.80
CA LEU A 44 -40.58 -17.21 -32.62
C LEU A 44 -39.33 -16.74 -31.86
N ARG A 45 -38.15 -17.05 -32.44
CA ARG A 45 -36.85 -16.59 -31.95
C ARG A 45 -36.84 -15.07 -32.02
N ARG A 46 -37.21 -14.42 -30.92
CA ARG A 46 -36.79 -13.06 -30.61
C ARG A 46 -35.27 -13.15 -30.56
N THR A 47 -34.62 -12.63 -31.61
CA THR A 47 -33.17 -12.49 -31.64
C THR A 47 -32.79 -11.66 -30.43
N TRP A 48 -32.29 -12.33 -29.40
CA TRP A 48 -31.59 -11.68 -28.31
C TRP A 48 -30.38 -11.01 -28.97
N VAL A 49 -30.47 -9.70 -29.16
CA VAL A 49 -29.30 -8.87 -29.40
C VAL A 49 -28.43 -9.12 -28.17
N PRO A 50 -27.22 -9.69 -28.31
CA PRO A 50 -26.34 -9.82 -27.15
C PRO A 50 -26.18 -8.43 -26.54
N LEU A 51 -26.20 -8.34 -25.20
CA LEU A 51 -25.84 -7.11 -24.50
C LEU A 51 -24.54 -6.63 -25.12
N ARG A 52 -24.64 -5.56 -25.89
CA ARG A 52 -23.50 -4.88 -26.50
C ARG A 52 -22.67 -4.43 -25.30
N ALA A 53 -21.49 -5.01 -25.12
CA ALA A 53 -20.51 -4.47 -24.19
C ALA A 53 -20.47 -2.95 -24.40
N SER A 54 -20.42 -2.18 -23.30
CA SER A 54 -20.40 -0.73 -23.41
C SER A 54 -19.26 -0.35 -24.37
N SER A 55 -19.42 0.75 -25.12
CA SER A 55 -18.36 1.20 -26.03
C SER A 55 -17.03 1.39 -25.30
N GLU A 56 -17.09 1.69 -23.99
CA GLU A 56 -15.96 1.81 -23.06
C GLU A 56 -15.29 0.46 -22.82
N ASP A 57 -16.03 -0.57 -22.37
CA ASP A 57 -15.46 -1.91 -22.10
C ASP A 57 -14.76 -2.48 -23.35
N ALA A 58 -15.33 -2.23 -24.53
CA ALA A 58 -14.79 -2.66 -25.79
C ALA A 58 -13.51 -1.87 -26.19
N ALA A 59 -13.39 -0.59 -25.83
CA ALA A 59 -12.20 0.22 -26.08
C ALA A 59 -11.06 -0.18 -25.12
N TYR A 60 -11.36 -0.33 -23.82
CA TYR A 60 -10.40 -0.80 -22.81
C TYR A 60 -9.82 -2.17 -23.18
N SER A 61 -10.67 -3.14 -23.54
CA SER A 61 -10.20 -4.47 -23.93
C SER A 61 -9.32 -4.45 -25.19
N ARG A 62 -9.58 -3.54 -26.15
CA ARG A 62 -8.71 -3.36 -27.33
C ARG A 62 -7.36 -2.75 -26.95
N ALA A 63 -7.34 -1.75 -26.07
CA ALA A 63 -6.12 -1.10 -25.62
C ALA A 63 -5.20 -2.07 -24.85
N GLU A 64 -5.79 -2.91 -23.98
CA GLU A 64 -5.06 -3.97 -23.28
C GLU A 64 -4.52 -5.04 -24.23
N ALA A 65 -5.33 -5.50 -25.19
CA ALA A 65 -4.91 -6.48 -26.18
C ALA A 65 -3.75 -5.95 -27.04
N ALA A 66 -3.83 -4.70 -27.53
CA ALA A 66 -2.77 -4.06 -28.28
C ALA A 66 -1.49 -3.92 -27.46
N SER A 67 -1.60 -3.52 -26.18
CA SER A 67 -0.46 -3.40 -25.28
C SER A 67 0.23 -4.74 -25.01
N LYS A 68 -0.54 -5.82 -24.95
CA LYS A 68 -0.04 -7.18 -24.71
C LYS A 68 0.60 -7.80 -25.94
N GLU A 69 0.00 -7.61 -27.11
CA GLU A 69 0.47 -8.23 -28.36
C GLU A 69 1.62 -7.47 -29.03
N LEU A 70 1.56 -6.13 -29.00
CA LEU A 70 2.51 -5.25 -29.72
C LEU A 70 3.50 -4.56 -28.76
N GLY A 71 3.28 -4.68 -27.46
CA GLY A 71 4.07 -4.05 -26.41
C GLY A 71 3.52 -2.68 -26.02
N ALA A 72 3.61 -2.34 -24.74
CA ALA A 72 3.03 -1.12 -24.17
C ALA A 72 3.57 0.19 -24.77
N LYS A 73 4.72 0.15 -25.45
CA LYS A 73 5.34 1.32 -26.12
C LYS A 73 5.12 1.34 -27.65
N SER A 74 4.33 0.43 -28.20
CA SER A 74 3.98 0.45 -29.62
C SER A 74 3.05 1.62 -29.94
N ASP A 75 3.14 2.13 -31.17
CA ASP A 75 2.25 3.20 -31.63
C ASP A 75 0.78 2.75 -31.65
N GLU A 76 0.53 1.47 -31.94
CA GLU A 76 -0.81 0.89 -31.93
C GLU A 76 -1.40 0.80 -30.53
N ALA A 77 -0.60 0.43 -29.52
CA ALA A 77 -1.04 0.46 -28.12
C ALA A 77 -1.33 1.90 -27.67
N ARG A 78 -0.46 2.86 -28.04
CA ARG A 78 -0.67 4.28 -27.72
C ARG A 78 -1.98 4.80 -28.32
N LEU A 79 -2.23 4.56 -29.60
CA LEU A 79 -3.47 4.99 -30.28
C LEU A 79 -4.72 4.35 -29.67
N ALA A 80 -4.64 3.09 -29.24
CA ALA A 80 -5.76 2.42 -28.59
C ALA A 80 -6.07 3.00 -27.19
N TRP A 81 -5.05 3.41 -26.43
CA TRP A 81 -5.24 4.13 -25.16
C TRP A 81 -5.70 5.57 -25.36
N GLU A 82 -5.31 6.24 -26.46
CA GLU A 82 -5.87 7.55 -26.83
C GLU A 82 -7.38 7.46 -27.09
N GLU A 83 -7.88 6.39 -27.73
CA GLU A 83 -9.33 6.18 -27.90
C GLU A 83 -10.07 6.03 -26.56
N VAL A 84 -9.46 5.36 -25.58
CA VAL A 84 -10.01 5.21 -24.23
C VAL A 84 -10.11 6.56 -23.53
N ALA A 85 -9.03 7.34 -23.53
CA ALA A 85 -9.01 8.68 -22.95
C ALA A 85 -10.07 9.59 -23.59
N ASP A 86 -10.20 9.54 -24.92
CA ASP A 86 -11.22 10.29 -25.67
C ASP A 86 -12.67 9.89 -25.30
N LEU A 87 -12.89 8.67 -24.83
CA LEU A 87 -14.20 8.22 -24.36
C LEU A 87 -14.46 8.70 -22.93
N ASP A 88 -13.47 8.61 -22.04
CA ASP A 88 -13.57 9.07 -20.65
C ASP A 88 -13.82 10.60 -20.61
N ASP A 89 -13.12 11.38 -21.43
CA ASP A 89 -13.32 12.84 -21.55
C ASP A 89 -14.74 13.20 -22.06
N LYS A 90 -15.35 12.34 -22.88
CA LYS A 90 -16.74 12.53 -23.35
C LYS A 90 -17.75 12.27 -22.24
N VAL A 91 -17.47 11.34 -21.34
CA VAL A 91 -18.31 11.09 -20.16
C VAL A 91 -18.23 12.27 -19.20
N ASP A 92 -17.04 12.81 -18.97
CA ASP A 92 -16.83 13.94 -18.04
C ASP A 92 -17.39 15.27 -18.59
N SER A 93 -17.28 15.50 -19.90
CA SER A 93 -17.91 16.67 -20.54
C SER A 93 -19.44 16.57 -20.56
N ALA A 94 -20.01 15.37 -20.66
CA ALA A 94 -21.45 15.15 -20.48
C ALA A 94 -21.88 15.32 -19.00
N ALA A 95 -21.03 14.96 -18.05
CA ALA A 95 -21.26 15.22 -16.63
C ALA A 95 -21.22 16.73 -16.31
N SER A 96 -20.35 17.49 -16.99
CA SER A 96 -20.25 18.96 -16.89
C SER A 96 -21.41 19.72 -17.52
N ALA A 97 -22.19 19.06 -18.40
CA ALA A 97 -23.40 19.61 -19.00
C ALA A 97 -24.67 19.36 -18.17
N ARG A 98 -24.54 18.67 -17.02
CA ARG A 98 -25.63 18.57 -16.05
C ARG A 98 -25.80 19.94 -15.36
N PRO A 99 -27.05 20.41 -15.14
CA PRO A 99 -27.29 21.59 -14.32
C PRO A 99 -26.59 21.45 -12.98
N GLY A 100 -26.15 22.57 -12.40
CA GLY A 100 -25.51 22.55 -11.09
C GLY A 100 -26.41 21.85 -10.07
N LEU A 101 -25.83 21.23 -9.05
CA LEU A 101 -26.60 20.48 -8.07
C LEU A 101 -27.58 21.38 -7.28
N ASP A 102 -27.31 22.68 -7.25
CA ASP A 102 -28.20 23.75 -6.77
C ASP A 102 -29.49 23.87 -7.61
N GLU A 103 -29.45 23.51 -8.89
CA GLU A 103 -30.60 23.50 -9.81
C GLU A 103 -31.33 22.15 -9.84
N GLN A 104 -30.71 21.06 -9.37
CA GLN A 104 -31.31 19.71 -9.28
C GLN A 104 -32.05 19.47 -7.97
N CYS A 105 -31.86 20.31 -6.95
CA CYS A 105 -32.67 20.28 -5.74
C CYS A 105 -34.00 20.99 -5.93
N ASP A 106 -34.81 20.47 -6.85
CA ASP A 106 -36.22 20.78 -6.90
C ASP A 106 -36.93 19.99 -5.79
N VAL A 107 -37.37 20.72 -4.75
CA VAL A 107 -37.79 20.21 -3.44
C VAL A 107 -38.99 19.24 -3.52
N GLU A 108 -39.64 19.17 -4.68
CA GLU A 108 -40.86 18.39 -4.90
C GLU A 108 -40.61 16.98 -5.45
N LEU A 109 -39.48 16.70 -6.12
CA LEU A 109 -39.23 15.42 -6.81
C LEU A 109 -38.13 14.55 -6.18
N ASP A 110 -37.11 15.16 -5.56
CA ASP A 110 -35.92 14.44 -5.05
C ASP A 110 -35.48 14.91 -3.65
N ALA A 111 -36.44 15.29 -2.80
CA ALA A 111 -36.19 15.84 -1.46
C ALA A 111 -35.26 14.96 -0.59
N GLU A 112 -35.38 13.63 -0.66
CA GLU A 112 -34.54 12.71 0.12
C GLU A 112 -33.06 12.78 -0.28
N LYS A 113 -32.76 12.94 -1.58
CA LYS A 113 -31.38 13.05 -2.08
C LYS A 113 -30.73 14.36 -1.65
N CYS A 114 -31.49 15.46 -1.65
CA CYS A 114 -31.01 16.75 -1.17
C CYS A 114 -30.74 16.75 0.33
N ILE A 115 -31.62 16.11 1.12
CA ILE A 115 -31.38 15.94 2.57
C ILE A 115 -30.10 15.12 2.82
N GLU A 116 -29.87 14.05 2.06
CA GLU A 116 -28.66 13.25 2.22
C GLU A 116 -27.41 13.99 1.80
N PHE A 117 -27.46 14.76 0.71
CA PHE A 117 -26.38 15.63 0.29
C PHE A 117 -26.04 16.68 1.36
N ASP A 118 -27.05 17.34 1.94
CA ASP A 118 -26.83 18.32 3.02
C ASP A 118 -26.18 17.69 4.25
N LYS A 119 -26.56 16.46 4.60
CA LYS A 119 -25.89 15.70 5.68
C LYS A 119 -24.43 15.40 5.33
N GLN A 120 -24.16 14.96 4.11
CA GLN A 120 -22.79 14.68 3.65
C GLN A 120 -21.93 15.95 3.66
N MET A 121 -22.49 17.08 3.23
CA MET A 121 -21.80 18.38 3.27
C MET A 121 -21.57 18.87 4.70
N ALA A 122 -22.52 18.63 5.61
CA ALA A 122 -22.35 18.91 7.03
C ALA A 122 -21.23 18.03 7.64
N LEU A 123 -21.21 16.73 7.31
CA LEU A 123 -20.18 15.80 7.74
C LEU A 123 -18.79 16.19 7.19
N LEU A 124 -18.71 16.60 5.92
CA LEU A 124 -17.46 17.07 5.31
C LEU A 124 -16.92 18.30 6.04
N ARG A 125 -17.79 19.28 6.35
CA ARG A 125 -17.41 20.48 7.12
C ARG A 125 -16.92 20.12 8.52
N GLU A 126 -17.58 19.17 9.17
CA GLU A 126 -17.18 18.65 10.47
C GLU A 126 -15.78 18.02 10.40
N LEU A 127 -15.55 17.09 9.46
CA LEU A 127 -14.23 16.46 9.26
C LEU A 127 -13.14 17.48 8.93
N GLN A 128 -13.45 18.49 8.10
CA GLN A 128 -12.52 19.56 7.79
C GLN A 128 -12.16 20.40 9.02
N SER A 129 -13.12 20.61 9.93
CA SER A 129 -12.86 21.30 11.20
C SER A 129 -11.99 20.47 12.14
N GLN A 130 -12.22 19.15 12.21
CA GLN A 130 -11.42 18.22 13.01
C GLN A 130 -9.99 18.13 12.47
N ALA A 131 -9.81 18.06 11.15
CA ALA A 131 -8.49 18.06 10.52
C ALA A 131 -7.70 19.32 10.88
N LYS A 132 -8.33 20.50 10.81
CA LYS A 132 -7.70 21.77 11.24
C LYS A 132 -7.33 21.77 12.72
N ALA A 133 -8.17 21.20 13.58
CA ALA A 133 -7.87 21.10 15.00
C ALA A 133 -6.67 20.18 15.26
N ILE A 134 -6.58 19.04 14.57
CA ILE A 134 -5.45 18.13 14.65
C ILE A 134 -4.17 18.82 14.16
N ASP A 135 -4.24 19.52 13.03
CA ASP A 135 -3.11 20.25 12.46
C ASP A 135 -2.54 21.27 13.46
N SER A 136 -3.43 22.08 14.07
CA SER A 136 -3.03 23.02 15.12
C SER A 136 -2.44 22.33 16.37
N SER A 137 -2.90 21.11 16.69
CA SER A 137 -2.34 20.32 17.77
C SER A 137 -0.93 19.84 17.43
N ILE A 138 -0.70 19.39 16.19
CA ILE A 138 0.62 18.95 15.71
C ILE A 138 1.59 20.13 15.73
N GLU A 139 1.20 21.29 15.19
CA GLU A 139 2.03 22.50 15.23
C GLU A 139 2.44 22.85 16.66
N SER A 140 1.50 22.84 17.61
CA SER A 140 1.81 23.12 19.02
C SER A 140 2.76 22.09 19.66
N GLN A 141 2.66 20.82 19.26
CA GLN A 141 3.56 19.77 19.71
C GLN A 141 4.95 19.93 19.10
N LEU A 142 5.04 20.30 17.82
CA LEU A 142 6.31 20.59 17.16
C LEU A 142 7.00 21.80 17.80
N GLU A 143 6.28 22.87 18.10
CA GLU A 143 6.85 24.02 18.84
C GLU A 143 7.32 23.65 20.25
N ASN A 144 6.64 22.70 20.90
CA ASN A 144 7.06 22.21 22.22
C ASN A 144 8.32 21.34 22.10
N LEU A 145 8.39 20.49 21.08
CA LEU A 145 9.59 19.71 20.76
C LEU A 145 10.76 20.60 20.34
N GLU A 146 10.53 21.69 19.63
CA GLU A 146 11.58 22.64 19.25
C GLU A 146 12.11 23.40 20.48
N ARG A 147 11.21 23.74 21.42
CA ARG A 147 11.57 24.34 22.72
C ARG A 147 12.34 23.38 23.61
N LEU A 148 11.95 22.12 23.60
CA LEU A 148 12.75 21.02 24.10
C LEU A 148 13.86 20.76 23.09
N LYS A 149 14.79 21.71 22.91
CA LYS A 149 16.07 21.44 22.26
C LYS A 149 16.67 20.25 22.99
N LEU A 150 16.40 19.06 22.48
CA LEU A 150 17.03 17.83 22.88
C LEU A 150 18.45 18.10 22.44
N GLU A 151 19.27 18.56 23.38
CA GLU A 151 20.70 18.44 23.23
C GLU A 151 20.89 16.96 22.93
N THR A 152 21.09 16.65 21.65
CA THR A 152 21.54 15.33 21.24
C THR A 152 22.78 15.14 22.09
N PRO A 153 22.76 14.23 23.08
CA PRO A 153 23.95 14.00 23.86
C PRO A 153 25.00 13.68 22.81
N ALA A 154 26.02 14.52 22.72
CA ALA A 154 27.21 14.20 21.96
C ALA A 154 27.81 13.02 22.71
N VAL A 155 27.29 11.83 22.40
CA VAL A 155 27.96 10.59 22.73
C VAL A 155 29.20 10.69 21.88
N GLU A 156 30.31 11.08 22.49
CA GLU A 156 31.62 10.88 21.89
C GLU A 156 31.73 9.37 21.70
N VAL A 157 31.34 8.92 20.51
CA VAL A 157 31.47 7.54 20.11
C VAL A 157 32.98 7.30 20.07
N GLY A 158 33.44 6.38 20.90
CA GLY A 158 34.85 6.04 20.97
C GLY A 158 35.31 5.56 19.60
N GLU A 159 36.38 6.17 19.08
CA GLU A 159 37.04 5.69 17.88
C GLU A 159 37.47 4.23 18.09
N ILE A 160 37.15 3.35 17.14
CA ILE A 160 37.58 1.97 17.22
C ILE A 160 39.09 1.93 17.29
N ASN A 161 39.60 1.11 18.20
CA ASN A 161 41.00 0.75 18.19
C ASN A 161 41.25 -0.17 16.98
N GLU A 162 41.72 0.40 15.86
CA GLU A 162 42.03 -0.32 14.61
C GLU A 162 42.88 -1.57 14.85
N SER A 163 43.77 -1.54 15.85
CA SER A 163 44.61 -2.70 16.19
C SER A 163 43.81 -3.87 16.78
N ALA A 164 42.72 -3.60 17.50
CA ALA A 164 41.83 -4.64 18.03
C ALA A 164 41.00 -5.29 16.92
N TYR A 165 40.56 -4.51 15.94
CA TYR A 165 39.86 -5.02 14.76
C TYR A 165 40.74 -5.96 13.93
N GLU A 166 41.95 -5.53 13.57
CA GLU A 166 42.88 -6.36 12.79
C GLU A 166 43.29 -7.64 13.54
N ALA A 167 43.46 -7.57 14.86
CA ALA A 167 43.73 -8.74 15.68
C ALA A 167 42.56 -9.75 15.66
N ALA A 168 41.32 -9.26 15.84
CA ALA A 168 40.12 -10.10 15.80
C ALA A 168 39.92 -10.76 14.41
N LYS A 169 40.18 -10.01 13.34
CA LYS A 169 40.09 -10.51 11.97
C LYS A 169 41.12 -11.61 11.69
N LEU A 170 42.36 -11.44 12.13
CA LEU A 170 43.40 -12.46 12.03
C LEU A 170 43.02 -13.74 12.79
N GLU A 171 42.42 -13.61 13.97
CA GLU A 171 41.93 -14.75 14.76
C GLU A 171 40.77 -15.47 14.06
N ALA A 172 39.82 -14.72 13.50
CA ALA A 172 38.72 -15.29 12.72
C ALA A 172 39.21 -16.04 11.47
N GLU A 173 40.17 -15.48 10.74
CA GLU A 173 40.79 -16.15 9.59
C GLU A 173 41.60 -17.40 10.00
N ALA A 174 42.29 -17.36 11.14
CA ALA A 174 43.00 -18.51 11.69
C ALA A 174 42.03 -19.63 12.10
N ALA A 175 40.91 -19.30 12.74
CA ALA A 175 39.86 -20.25 13.10
C ALA A 175 39.24 -20.90 11.85
N VAL A 176 38.98 -20.14 10.79
CA VAL A 176 38.51 -20.68 9.50
C VAL A 176 39.53 -21.66 8.91
N LYS A 177 40.84 -21.36 8.98
CA LYS A 177 41.90 -22.25 8.49
C LYS A 177 42.03 -23.54 9.31
N GLN A 178 41.83 -23.46 10.62
CA GLN A 178 42.03 -24.60 11.53
C GLN A 178 40.80 -25.51 11.64
N PHE A 179 39.61 -24.93 11.73
CA PHE A 179 38.37 -25.65 12.03
C PHE A 179 37.41 -25.73 10.82
N GLY A 180 37.66 -24.95 9.77
CA GLY A 180 36.81 -24.84 8.59
C GLY A 180 35.79 -23.72 8.71
N LYS A 181 35.33 -23.23 7.56
CA LYS A 181 34.45 -22.04 7.45
C LYS A 181 33.14 -22.16 8.24
N ASP A 182 32.56 -23.36 8.30
CA ASP A 182 31.24 -23.58 8.91
C ASP A 182 31.32 -24.06 10.37
N SER A 183 32.54 -24.14 10.93
CA SER A 183 32.76 -24.55 12.31
C SER A 183 32.15 -23.54 13.30
N PRO A 184 31.68 -23.98 14.48
CA PRO A 184 31.21 -23.08 15.51
C PRO A 184 32.32 -22.13 16.01
N GLU A 185 33.58 -22.57 16.00
CA GLU A 185 34.74 -21.77 16.39
C GLU A 185 34.99 -20.61 15.41
N ALA A 186 34.91 -20.88 14.09
CA ALA A 186 35.03 -19.83 13.09
C ALA A 186 33.89 -18.81 13.19
N ARG A 187 32.66 -19.26 13.43
CA ARG A 187 31.50 -18.37 13.61
C ARG A 187 31.65 -17.47 14.83
N ALA A 188 32.02 -18.04 15.98
CA ALA A 188 32.24 -17.27 17.19
C ALA A 188 33.33 -16.20 17.03
N ALA A 189 34.40 -16.51 16.28
CA ALA A 189 35.46 -15.53 16.00
C ALA A 189 34.99 -14.40 15.06
N TRP A 190 34.18 -14.70 14.05
CA TRP A 190 33.57 -13.66 13.20
C TRP A 190 32.52 -12.82 13.94
N ASP A 191 31.81 -13.39 14.92
CA ASP A 191 30.88 -12.63 15.76
C ASP A 191 31.62 -11.52 16.54
N ILE A 192 32.86 -11.76 16.99
CA ILE A 192 33.70 -10.74 17.66
C ILE A 192 34.08 -9.62 16.68
N VAL A 193 34.43 -9.97 15.44
CA VAL A 193 34.74 -8.96 14.39
C VAL A 193 33.52 -8.09 14.14
N ASN A 194 32.33 -8.69 14.01
CA ASN A 194 31.09 -7.97 13.78
C ASN A 194 30.70 -7.08 14.96
N GLU A 195 30.92 -7.54 16.21
CA GLU A 195 30.68 -6.73 17.40
C GLU A 195 31.59 -5.50 17.43
N ILE A 196 32.88 -5.68 17.07
CA ILE A 196 33.82 -4.57 16.95
C ILE A 196 33.36 -3.62 15.84
N GLU A 197 33.08 -4.11 14.62
CA GLU A 197 32.60 -3.25 13.52
C GLU A 197 31.30 -2.52 13.83
N SER A 198 30.38 -3.15 14.57
CA SER A 198 29.09 -2.54 14.95
C SER A 198 29.25 -1.45 16.01
N ALA A 199 30.37 -1.41 16.73
CA ALA A 199 30.70 -0.30 17.60
C ALA A 199 31.27 0.91 16.82
N ASP A 200 31.53 0.77 15.51
CA ASP A 200 32.03 1.84 14.64
C ASP A 200 30.87 2.66 14.07
N ASP A 201 30.19 3.46 14.89
CA ASP A 201 29.14 4.33 14.36
C ASP A 201 29.68 5.36 13.35
N ASN A 202 31.01 5.60 13.32
CA ASN A 202 31.64 6.46 12.32
C ASN A 202 31.72 5.81 10.93
N LYS A 203 31.64 4.47 10.81
CA LYS A 203 31.47 3.78 9.52
C LYS A 203 30.00 3.70 9.11
N VAL A 204 29.07 3.79 10.05
CA VAL A 204 27.64 3.97 9.79
C VAL A 204 27.32 5.46 9.60
N VAL A 205 28.16 6.18 8.84
CA VAL A 205 27.69 7.38 8.14
C VAL A 205 26.88 6.88 6.94
N THR A 206 25.73 6.28 7.23
CA THR A 206 24.64 6.33 6.26
C THR A 206 24.28 7.82 6.19
N THR A 207 24.55 8.44 5.05
CA THR A 207 23.93 9.73 4.73
C THR A 207 22.45 9.64 5.07
N SER A 208 21.86 10.70 5.61
CA SER A 208 20.44 10.67 5.99
C SER A 208 19.62 10.04 4.86
N LEU A 209 18.58 9.26 5.18
CA LEU A 209 17.73 8.63 4.16
C LEU A 209 17.23 9.64 3.11
N GLU A 210 17.14 10.90 3.51
CA GLU A 210 16.82 12.07 2.68
C GLU A 210 17.94 12.38 1.67
N ASP A 211 19.20 12.36 2.10
CA ASP A 211 20.39 12.56 1.26
C ASP A 211 20.69 11.36 0.35
N GLU A 212 20.48 10.13 0.82
CA GLU A 212 20.70 8.90 0.03
C GLU A 212 19.67 8.76 -1.10
N CYS A 213 18.46 9.30 -0.89
CA CYS A 213 17.40 9.42 -1.88
C CYS A 213 17.60 10.61 -2.85
N LEU A 214 18.37 11.64 -2.45
CA LEU A 214 18.69 12.80 -3.30
C LEU A 214 19.92 12.60 -4.18
N VAL A 215 20.91 11.82 -3.74
CA VAL A 215 22.21 11.70 -4.43
C VAL A 215 22.28 10.50 -5.37
N SER A 216 21.35 9.54 -5.29
CA SER A 216 21.25 8.49 -6.29
C SER A 216 19.81 8.28 -6.77
N THR A 217 19.61 8.58 -8.04
CA THR A 217 18.57 8.02 -8.92
C THR A 217 18.68 6.49 -8.95
N SER A 218 18.45 5.83 -7.82
CA SER A 218 18.44 4.38 -7.73
C SER A 218 17.06 3.89 -8.17
N GLU A 219 17.02 2.95 -9.11
CA GLU A 219 15.81 2.21 -9.50
C GLU A 219 14.96 1.81 -8.29
N LYS A 220 15.59 1.53 -7.14
CA LYS A 220 14.93 1.12 -5.91
C LYS A 220 13.99 2.17 -5.32
N CYS A 221 14.32 3.45 -5.39
CA CYS A 221 13.40 4.51 -4.93
C CYS A 221 12.20 4.65 -5.86
N VAL A 222 12.39 4.42 -7.17
CA VAL A 222 11.30 4.38 -8.15
C VAL A 222 10.43 3.14 -7.94
N GLU A 223 11.03 1.96 -7.71
CA GLU A 223 10.33 0.72 -7.37
C GLU A 223 9.53 0.86 -6.08
N TYR A 224 10.10 1.47 -5.04
CA TYR A 224 9.40 1.70 -3.79
C TYR A 224 8.21 2.64 -3.96
N LYS A 225 8.35 3.72 -4.73
CA LYS A 225 7.23 4.61 -5.06
C LYS A 225 6.15 3.89 -5.89
N MET A 226 6.54 3.12 -6.90
CA MET A 226 5.58 2.31 -7.67
C MET A 226 4.85 1.28 -6.80
N ALA A 227 5.53 0.69 -5.82
CA ALA A 227 4.92 -0.23 -4.87
C ALA A 227 3.91 0.46 -3.95
N LEU A 228 4.21 1.69 -3.49
CA LEU A 228 3.26 2.49 -2.71
C LEU A 228 2.04 2.92 -3.54
N ASP A 229 2.24 3.40 -4.76
CA ASP A 229 1.14 3.78 -5.67
C ASP A 229 0.25 2.57 -6.01
N THR A 230 0.86 1.38 -6.16
CA THR A 230 0.11 0.13 -6.37
C THR A 230 -0.74 -0.22 -5.16
N LEU A 231 -0.18 -0.08 -3.95
CA LEU A 231 -0.90 -0.34 -2.71
C LEU A 231 -2.07 0.64 -2.51
N GLU A 232 -1.85 1.92 -2.76
CA GLU A 232 -2.87 2.96 -2.64
C GLU A 232 -4.02 2.74 -3.62
N ASN A 233 -3.71 2.42 -4.88
CA ASN A 233 -4.73 2.07 -5.87
C ASN A 233 -5.50 0.81 -5.46
N ALA A 234 -4.84 -0.21 -4.91
CA ALA A 234 -5.51 -1.41 -4.43
C ALA A 234 -6.50 -1.11 -3.28
N ILE A 235 -6.12 -0.22 -2.35
CA ILE A 235 -6.99 0.24 -1.26
C ILE A 235 -8.21 0.95 -1.82
N VAL A 236 -8.02 1.97 -2.67
CA VAL A 236 -9.12 2.73 -3.29
C VAL A 236 -10.06 1.84 -4.10
N THR A 237 -9.51 0.86 -4.82
CA THR A 237 -10.31 -0.08 -5.62
C THR A 237 -11.07 -1.07 -4.75
N SER A 238 -10.49 -1.52 -3.64
CA SER A 238 -11.17 -2.40 -2.68
C SER A 238 -12.35 -1.71 -1.99
N GLU A 239 -12.21 -0.43 -1.62
CA GLU A 239 -13.29 0.36 -1.03
C GLU A 239 -14.45 0.59 -2.01
N LYS A 240 -14.15 0.90 -3.29
CA LYS A 240 -15.17 1.03 -4.34
C LYS A 240 -15.95 -0.27 -4.57
N ASN A 241 -15.27 -1.42 -4.50
CA ASN A 241 -15.89 -2.72 -4.71
C ASN A 241 -16.77 -3.16 -3.53
N GLU A 242 -16.42 -2.82 -2.29
CA GLU A 242 -17.31 -3.06 -1.15
C GLU A 242 -18.53 -2.13 -1.17
N PHE A 243 -18.36 -0.86 -1.54
CA PHE A 243 -19.46 0.09 -1.64
C PHE A 243 -20.52 -0.37 -2.66
N ASN A 244 -20.10 -0.79 -3.86
CA ASN A 244 -20.98 -1.30 -4.92
C ASN A 244 -21.69 -2.62 -4.57
N LYS A 245 -21.21 -3.36 -3.56
CA LYS A 245 -21.82 -4.64 -3.14
C LYS A 245 -22.90 -4.46 -2.07
N SER A 246 -22.93 -3.29 -1.41
CA SER A 246 -23.92 -2.94 -0.39
C SER A 246 -25.15 -2.19 -0.94
N ILE A 247 -25.12 -1.80 -2.22
CA ILE A 247 -26.23 -1.21 -2.98
C ILE A 247 -26.92 -2.33 -3.77
#